data_AF-A0A1F7TVN3-F1
#
_entry.id   AF-A0A1F7TVN3-F1
#
_cell.length_a   1.000
_cell.length_b   1.000
_cell.length_c   1.000
_cell.angle_alpha   90.00
_cell.angle_beta   90.00
_cell.angle_gamma   90.00
#
_symmetry.space_group_name_H-M   'P 1'
#
loop_
_entity.id
_entity.type
_entity.pdbx_description
1 polymer ?
#
loop_
_entity_poly.entity_id
_entity_poly.type
_entity_poly.pdbx_seq_one_letter_code
_entity_poly.pdbx_strand_id
1 'polypeptide(L)'
;MRQGPLQKSSASPMRAKICSVARFGFEGDMDISVRNRTEMTGQILPHRSRAGLFQRPQYRADRHGITLLETVLYIGLFAVILLSATTFFLEFGQSRELFARRAQMEQSSGVILAYLNTELTGADAWNVSASTLGSVNGSLVYTNDDGVSVTIDRPTEVVTFDGTPQSVNRLRVTVSEQPAEWVTPPDINVVAFELSEVTDGLGATTGLNLTLELFMLNPSGSALRAAFFSSQTTFALHPATIVL
;
A
#
# COMPACT_ATOMS: atom_id res chain seq x y z
N MET A 1 11.99 7.86 -72.83
CA MET A 1 11.92 7.25 -71.49
C MET A 1 11.22 8.23 -70.56
N ARG A 2 9.95 7.95 -70.19
CA ARG A 2 9.12 8.81 -69.33
C ARG A 2 9.22 8.29 -67.90
N GLN A 3 9.71 9.11 -66.98
CA GLN A 3 9.61 8.88 -65.54
C GLN A 3 8.24 9.37 -65.06
N GLY A 4 7.48 8.50 -64.40
CA GLY A 4 6.22 8.83 -63.73
C GLY A 4 6.46 9.16 -62.25
N PRO A 5 5.64 10.03 -61.64
CA PRO A 5 5.79 10.40 -60.23
C PRO A 5 5.14 9.36 -59.29
N LEU A 6 5.86 9.03 -58.22
CA LEU A 6 5.42 8.20 -57.10
C LEU A 6 4.39 8.94 -56.25
N GLN A 7 3.22 8.33 -56.05
CA GLN A 7 2.14 8.79 -55.18
C GLN A 7 2.54 8.71 -53.70
N LYS A 8 2.36 9.81 -52.96
CA LYS A 8 2.35 9.84 -51.48
C LYS A 8 1.00 9.31 -50.98
N SER A 9 1.02 8.18 -50.27
CA SER A 9 -0.10 7.67 -49.49
C SER A 9 -0.11 8.34 -48.11
N SER A 10 -1.14 9.12 -47.81
CA SER A 10 -1.38 9.72 -46.50
C SER A 10 -2.19 8.74 -45.64
N ALA A 11 -1.52 8.07 -44.69
CA ALA A 11 -2.19 7.27 -43.68
C ALA A 11 -2.73 8.19 -42.57
N SER A 12 -3.99 7.96 -42.21
CA SER A 12 -4.81 8.72 -41.25
C SER A 12 -4.46 8.36 -39.79
N PRO A 13 -4.39 9.31 -38.85
CA PRO A 13 -4.16 8.98 -37.44
C PRO A 13 -5.45 8.46 -36.78
N MET A 14 -5.51 7.16 -36.50
CA MET A 14 -6.49 6.58 -35.58
C MET A 14 -6.18 7.04 -34.15
N ARG A 15 -7.02 7.93 -33.62
CA ARG A 15 -7.07 8.24 -32.19
C ARG A 15 -7.57 7.02 -31.41
N ALA A 16 -6.66 6.32 -30.75
CA ALA A 16 -7.01 5.36 -29.71
C ALA A 16 -7.55 6.11 -28.49
N LYS A 17 -8.78 5.80 -28.10
CA LYS A 17 -9.37 6.22 -26.82
C LYS A 17 -8.82 5.31 -25.73
N ILE A 18 -7.98 5.87 -24.87
CA ILE A 18 -7.57 5.23 -23.62
C ILE A 18 -8.71 5.43 -22.62
N CYS A 19 -9.50 4.37 -22.41
CA CYS A 19 -10.35 4.21 -21.24
C CYS A 19 -9.87 2.95 -20.52
N SER A 20 -9.09 3.10 -19.46
CA SER A 20 -8.97 2.07 -18.43
C SER A 20 -8.62 2.74 -17.11
N VAL A 21 -9.66 3.04 -16.34
CA VAL A 21 -9.53 3.36 -14.91
C VAL A 21 -9.74 2.04 -14.19
N ALA A 22 -8.64 1.38 -13.84
CA ALA A 22 -8.67 0.23 -12.95
C ALA A 22 -9.06 0.73 -11.55
N ARG A 23 -10.34 0.58 -11.21
CA ARG A 23 -10.88 0.86 -9.88
C ARG A 23 -10.59 -0.37 -9.02
N PHE A 24 -9.49 -0.34 -8.26
CA PHE A 24 -9.24 -1.31 -7.21
C PHE A 24 -10.32 -1.16 -6.14
N GLY A 25 -11.30 -2.06 -6.18
CA GLY A 25 -12.31 -2.21 -5.14
C GLY A 25 -11.67 -2.87 -3.93
N PHE A 26 -11.48 -2.09 -2.86
CA PHE A 26 -11.39 -2.65 -1.52
C PHE A 26 -12.80 -3.08 -1.11
N GLU A 27 -13.15 -4.34 -1.33
CA GLU A 27 -14.26 -5.01 -0.63
C GLU A 27 -13.82 -5.28 0.82
N GLY A 28 -13.71 -4.20 1.58
CA GLY A 28 -13.85 -4.26 3.02
C GLY A 28 -15.33 -4.08 3.32
N ASP A 29 -16.02 -5.19 3.59
CA ASP A 29 -17.36 -5.22 4.18
C ASP A 29 -17.30 -4.58 5.57
N MET A 30 -17.25 -3.25 5.59
CA MET A 30 -17.50 -2.45 6.77
C MET A 30 -18.99 -2.12 6.72
N ASP A 31 -19.76 -2.96 7.43
CA ASP A 31 -21.19 -2.81 7.67
C ASP A 31 -21.44 -1.51 8.47
N ILE A 32 -21.31 -0.35 7.81
CA ILE A 32 -21.79 0.92 8.32
C ILE A 32 -23.29 0.89 8.15
N SER A 33 -23.97 0.37 9.17
CA SER A 33 -25.41 0.53 9.35
C SER A 33 -25.73 2.02 9.50
N VAL A 34 -25.85 2.72 8.37
CA VAL A 34 -26.45 4.04 8.30
C VAL A 34 -27.94 3.85 8.54
N ARG A 35 -28.37 3.97 9.81
CA ARG A 35 -29.79 4.08 10.15
C ARG A 35 -30.34 5.38 9.56
N ASN A 36 -30.93 5.23 8.38
CA ASN A 36 -31.80 6.23 7.77
C ASN A 36 -32.96 6.51 8.73
N ARG A 37 -32.94 7.69 9.36
CA ARG A 37 -34.02 8.15 10.25
C ARG A 37 -35.07 8.83 9.39
N THR A 38 -35.86 8.03 8.69
CA THR A 38 -37.05 8.50 7.99
C THR A 38 -38.14 8.81 9.01
N GLU A 39 -38.54 10.08 8.99
CA GLU A 39 -39.86 10.63 9.28
C GLU A 39 -40.94 9.60 9.67
N MET A 40 -41.40 9.67 10.92
CA MET A 40 -42.77 9.26 11.25
C MET A 40 -43.59 10.50 11.60
N THR A 41 -44.48 10.74 10.65
CA THR A 41 -45.65 11.60 10.61
C THR A 41 -46.51 11.49 11.85
N GLY A 42 -47.16 12.60 12.18
CA GLY A 42 -47.88 12.78 13.42
C GLY A 42 -49.15 11.94 13.55
N GLN A 43 -49.43 11.62 14.81
CA GLN A 43 -50.79 11.40 15.27
C GLN A 43 -50.99 12.23 16.54
N ILE A 44 -51.78 13.29 16.38
CA ILE A 44 -52.27 14.15 17.45
C ILE A 44 -53.33 13.34 18.20
N LEU A 45 -53.04 12.94 19.43
CA LEU A 45 -54.01 12.34 20.35
C LEU A 45 -54.55 13.41 21.32
N PRO A 46 -55.84 13.34 21.70
CA PRO A 46 -56.51 14.39 22.44
C PRO A 46 -56.04 14.49 23.89
N HIS A 47 -55.90 15.75 24.34
CA HIS A 47 -55.75 16.20 25.71
C HIS A 47 -56.74 15.49 26.65
N ARG A 48 -56.25 14.55 27.47
CA ARG A 48 -56.91 14.17 28.72
C ARG A 48 -56.24 14.93 29.86
N SER A 49 -56.85 16.06 30.23
CA SER A 49 -56.61 16.76 31.49
C SER A 49 -56.94 15.84 32.66
N ARG A 50 -55.94 15.11 33.13
CA ARG A 50 -55.96 14.48 34.46
C ARG A 50 -55.19 15.40 35.39
N ALA A 51 -55.94 16.20 36.15
CA ALA A 51 -55.45 16.85 37.36
C ALA A 51 -55.14 15.76 38.41
N GLY A 52 -54.07 15.03 38.17
CA GLY A 52 -53.43 14.19 39.17
C GLY A 52 -52.45 15.06 39.91
N LEU A 53 -52.73 15.31 41.20
CA LEU A 53 -51.81 15.88 42.16
C LEU A 53 -50.39 15.30 41.95
N PHE A 54 -49.55 16.07 41.26
CA PHE A 54 -48.12 15.86 41.22
C PHE A 54 -47.59 16.14 42.63
N GLN A 55 -47.70 15.15 43.51
CA GLN A 55 -46.82 15.06 44.66
C GLN A 55 -45.43 14.95 44.08
N ARG A 56 -44.72 16.08 44.02
CA ARG A 56 -43.28 16.10 43.76
C ARG A 56 -42.70 15.06 44.73
N PRO A 57 -42.02 14.01 44.24
CA PRO A 57 -41.28 13.15 45.13
C PRO A 57 -40.35 14.09 45.88
N GLN A 58 -40.58 14.23 47.19
CA GLN A 58 -39.62 14.87 48.05
C GLN A 58 -38.43 13.91 48.03
N TYR A 59 -37.54 14.11 47.07
CA TYR A 59 -36.17 13.66 47.15
C TYR A 59 -35.66 14.32 48.42
N ARG A 60 -35.82 13.63 49.56
CA ARG A 60 -34.89 13.77 50.66
C ARG A 60 -33.56 13.42 50.05
N ALA A 61 -32.86 14.45 49.60
CA ALA A 61 -31.43 14.38 49.42
C ALA A 61 -30.90 14.13 50.84
N ASP A 62 -30.84 12.86 51.22
CA ASP A 62 -30.06 12.43 52.35
C ASP A 62 -28.65 12.90 52.04
N ARG A 63 -28.28 14.03 52.66
CA ARG A 63 -26.96 14.64 52.52
C ARG A 63 -25.98 13.75 53.27
N HIS A 64 -25.68 12.59 52.70
CA HIS A 64 -24.53 11.80 53.10
C HIS A 64 -23.30 12.64 52.73
N GLY A 65 -22.70 13.28 53.73
CA GLY A 65 -21.46 14.00 53.54
C GLY A 65 -20.39 12.99 53.11
N ILE A 66 -19.69 13.31 52.02
CA ILE A 66 -18.54 12.53 51.57
C ILE A 66 -17.54 12.51 52.72
N THR A 67 -17.18 11.32 53.18
CA THR A 67 -16.22 11.19 54.27
C THR A 67 -14.81 11.45 53.75
N LEU A 68 -13.92 11.98 54.60
CA LEU A 68 -12.51 12.18 54.22
C LEU A 68 -11.86 10.86 53.80
N LEU A 69 -12.21 9.76 54.48
CA LEU A 69 -11.76 8.41 54.15
C LEU A 69 -12.17 7.98 52.73
N GLU A 70 -13.43 8.21 52.36
CA GLU A 70 -13.94 7.92 51.02
C GLU A 70 -13.20 8.73 49.94
N THR A 71 -12.90 10.00 50.21
CA THR A 71 -12.13 10.85 49.29
C THR A 71 -10.71 10.31 49.06
N VAL A 72 -10.03 9.89 50.13
CA VAL A 72 -8.68 9.29 50.05
C VAL A 72 -8.72 7.97 49.26
N LEU A 73 -9.75 7.16 49.47
CA LEU A 73 -9.95 5.91 48.75
C LEU A 73 -10.16 6.15 47.24
N TYR A 74 -10.95 7.15 46.85
CA TYR A 74 -11.12 7.50 45.44
C TYR A 74 -9.83 8.01 44.79
N ILE A 75 -9.04 8.82 45.49
CA ILE A 75 -7.75 9.30 44.97
C ILE A 75 -6.79 8.11 44.74
N GLY A 76 -6.72 7.19 45.70
CA GLY A 76 -5.89 5.98 45.57
C GLY A 76 -6.32 5.09 44.40
N LEU A 77 -7.63 4.83 44.28
CA LEU A 77 -8.19 4.06 43.17
C LEU A 77 -7.96 4.74 41.82
N PHE A 78 -8.16 6.06 41.75
CA PHE A 78 -7.95 6.85 40.55
C PHE A 78 -6.49 6.81 40.09
N ALA A 79 -5.53 6.89 41.01
CA ALA A 79 -4.10 6.81 40.69
C ALA A 79 -3.73 5.46 40.05
N VAL A 80 -4.27 4.35 40.56
CA VAL A 80 -4.04 3.00 39.99
C VAL A 80 -4.65 2.88 38.60
N ILE A 81 -5.89 3.37 38.42
CA ILE A 81 -6.58 3.35 37.13
C ILE A 81 -5.82 4.20 36.10
N LEU A 82 -5.37 5.39 36.50
CA LEU A 82 -4.66 6.31 35.60
C LEU A 82 -3.34 5.71 35.12
N LEU A 83 -2.59 5.05 35.99
CA LEU A 83 -1.35 4.37 35.60
C LEU A 83 -1.63 3.26 34.58
N SER A 84 -2.63 2.40 34.84
CA SER A 84 -3.01 1.32 33.92
C SER A 84 -3.56 1.82 32.58
N ALA A 85 -4.35 2.90 32.59
CA ALA A 85 -4.86 3.51 31.36
C ALA A 85 -3.70 4.10 30.53
N THR A 86 -2.73 4.74 31.18
CA THR A 86 -1.57 5.33 30.51
C THR A 86 -0.73 4.29 29.78
N THR A 87 -0.42 3.16 30.43
CA THR A 87 0.35 2.07 29.79
C THR A 87 -0.42 1.48 28.61
N PHE A 88 -1.72 1.25 28.78
CA PHE A 88 -2.58 0.76 27.71
C PHE A 88 -2.58 1.68 26.48
N PHE A 89 -2.74 3.00 26.68
CA PHE A 89 -2.75 3.95 25.56
C PHE A 89 -1.38 4.05 24.85
N LEU A 90 -0.28 3.92 25.59
CA LEU A 90 1.06 3.86 25.00
C LEU A 90 1.22 2.61 24.12
N GLU A 91 0.89 1.43 24.63
CA GLU A 91 0.97 0.16 23.87
C GLU A 91 0.04 0.16 22.65
N PHE A 92 -1.17 0.72 22.81
CA PHE A 92 -2.13 0.84 21.72
C PHE A 92 -1.64 1.79 20.62
N GLY A 93 -1.06 2.94 21.00
CA GLY A 93 -0.47 3.88 20.05
C GLY A 93 0.69 3.27 19.27
N GLN A 94 1.56 2.55 19.96
CA GLN A 94 2.70 1.81 19.39
C GLN A 94 2.26 0.75 18.38
N SER A 95 1.24 -0.04 18.73
CA SER A 95 0.69 -1.09 17.87
C SER A 95 0.07 -0.51 16.59
N ARG A 96 -0.59 0.64 16.70
CA ARG A 96 -1.18 1.34 15.54
C ARG A 96 -0.13 1.86 14.56
N GLU A 97 0.98 2.41 15.05
CA GLU A 97 2.07 2.87 14.17
C GLU A 97 2.65 1.68 13.38
N LEU A 98 2.97 0.59 14.07
CA LEU A 98 3.50 -0.63 13.43
C LEU A 98 2.53 -1.20 12.38
N PHE A 99 1.22 -1.24 12.69
CA PHE A 99 0.21 -1.67 11.74
C PHE A 99 0.13 -0.77 10.50
N ALA A 100 0.12 0.55 10.69
CA ALA A 100 0.10 1.51 9.58
C ALA A 100 1.34 1.37 8.68
N ARG A 101 2.52 1.14 9.27
CA ARG A 101 3.77 0.90 8.54
C ARG A 101 3.75 -0.40 7.74
N ARG A 102 3.22 -1.48 8.31
CA ARG A 102 3.04 -2.75 7.59
C ARG A 102 2.07 -2.58 6.42
N ALA A 103 0.93 -1.93 6.64
CA ALA A 103 -0.04 -1.65 5.58
C ALA A 103 0.56 -0.81 4.43
N GLN A 104 1.36 0.21 4.75
CA GLN A 104 2.07 1.02 3.75
C GLN A 104 3.06 0.16 2.93
N MET A 105 3.82 -0.72 3.58
CA MET A 105 4.77 -1.61 2.92
C MET A 105 4.06 -2.65 2.04
N GLU A 106 2.97 -3.25 2.52
CA GLU A 106 2.13 -4.17 1.74
C GLU A 106 1.51 -3.49 0.52
N GLN A 107 1.02 -2.25 0.69
CA GLN A 107 0.54 -1.44 -0.42
C GLN A 107 1.65 -1.16 -1.43
N SER A 108 2.85 -0.78 -0.96
CA SER A 108 4.00 -0.53 -1.84
C SER A 108 4.43 -1.80 -2.58
N SER A 109 4.46 -2.97 -1.92
CA SER A 109 4.74 -4.23 -2.60
C SER A 109 3.67 -4.57 -3.62
N GLY A 110 2.39 -4.34 -3.31
CA GLY A 110 1.29 -4.55 -4.24
C GLY A 110 1.44 -3.69 -5.50
N VAL A 111 1.83 -2.43 -5.35
CA VAL A 111 2.12 -1.53 -6.48
C VAL A 111 3.30 -2.05 -7.30
N ILE A 112 4.41 -2.46 -6.68
CA ILE A 112 5.58 -3.01 -7.39
C ILE A 112 5.21 -4.27 -8.18
N LEU A 113 4.50 -5.21 -7.54
CA LEU A 113 4.10 -6.47 -8.17
C LEU A 113 3.09 -6.24 -9.30
N ALA A 114 2.13 -5.33 -9.13
CA ALA A 114 1.16 -4.98 -10.16
C ALA A 114 1.83 -4.25 -11.34
N TYR A 115 2.77 -3.35 -11.05
CA TYR A 115 3.58 -2.67 -12.05
C TYR A 115 4.36 -3.69 -12.87
N LEU A 116 5.16 -4.54 -12.22
CA LEU A 116 5.90 -5.60 -12.88
C LEU A 116 4.96 -6.48 -13.70
N ASN A 117 3.89 -7.02 -13.12
CA ASN A 117 2.96 -7.87 -13.87
C ASN A 117 2.45 -7.18 -15.16
N THR A 118 2.08 -5.90 -15.08
CA THR A 118 1.59 -5.14 -16.23
C THR A 118 2.69 -4.97 -17.29
N GLU A 119 3.87 -4.55 -16.87
CA GLU A 119 5.00 -4.33 -17.77
C GLU A 119 5.53 -5.62 -18.40
N LEU A 120 5.65 -6.69 -17.61
CA LEU A 120 6.19 -7.96 -18.06
C LEU A 120 5.22 -8.69 -19.01
N THR A 121 3.91 -8.50 -18.83
CA THR A 121 2.89 -9.05 -19.74
C THR A 121 2.77 -8.26 -21.03
N GLY A 122 3.15 -6.98 -21.03
CA GLY A 122 3.22 -6.12 -22.22
C GLY A 122 4.59 -6.09 -22.90
N ALA A 123 5.60 -6.78 -22.37
CA ALA A 123 6.94 -6.79 -22.92
C ALA A 123 7.02 -7.65 -24.20
N ASP A 124 7.50 -7.04 -25.29
CA ASP A 124 7.69 -7.73 -26.58
C ASP A 124 8.91 -8.66 -26.55
N ALA A 125 9.97 -8.24 -25.86
CA ALA A 125 11.23 -8.97 -25.81
C ALA A 125 12.01 -8.68 -24.52
N TRP A 126 12.88 -9.63 -24.18
CA TRP A 126 13.69 -9.61 -22.97
C TRP A 126 15.16 -9.69 -23.32
N ASN A 127 15.98 -8.86 -22.68
CA ASN A 127 17.42 -8.90 -22.87
C ASN A 127 18.09 -9.62 -21.69
N VAL A 128 18.22 -10.93 -21.82
CA VAL A 128 18.89 -11.78 -20.82
C VAL A 128 20.35 -11.36 -20.62
N SER A 129 21.05 -11.02 -21.70
CA SER A 129 22.49 -10.67 -21.64
C SER A 129 22.77 -9.37 -20.89
N ALA A 130 21.83 -8.42 -20.91
CA ALA A 130 21.94 -7.15 -20.19
C ALA A 130 21.31 -7.21 -18.79
N SER A 131 20.57 -8.27 -18.48
CA SER A 131 19.92 -8.49 -17.18
C SER A 131 20.84 -9.26 -16.25
N THR A 132 20.81 -8.95 -14.95
CA THR A 132 21.59 -9.66 -13.91
C THR A 132 20.71 -10.64 -13.15
N LEU A 133 20.14 -11.61 -13.87
CA LEU A 133 19.23 -12.62 -13.30
C LEU A 133 19.96 -13.53 -12.30
N GLY A 134 19.24 -14.00 -11.28
CA GLY A 134 19.75 -14.84 -10.18
C GLY A 134 20.63 -14.10 -9.16
N SER A 135 20.76 -12.78 -9.28
CA SER A 135 21.44 -11.93 -8.30
C SER A 135 20.44 -11.26 -7.37
N VAL A 136 20.78 -11.16 -6.07
CA VAL A 136 20.00 -10.39 -5.07
C VAL A 136 19.83 -8.92 -5.47
N ASN A 137 20.76 -8.40 -6.28
CA ASN A 137 20.73 -7.07 -6.85
C ASN A 137 20.46 -7.17 -8.35
N GLY A 138 19.39 -7.88 -8.69
CA GLY A 138 18.97 -8.10 -10.06
C GLY A 138 18.70 -6.77 -10.78
N SER A 139 18.90 -6.81 -12.08
CA SER A 139 18.43 -5.80 -13.01
C SER A 139 17.75 -6.52 -14.16
N LEU A 140 16.65 -5.93 -14.60
CA LEU A 140 15.80 -6.45 -15.64
C LEU A 140 15.77 -5.46 -16.79
N VAL A 141 16.18 -5.91 -17.96
CA VAL A 141 16.13 -5.12 -19.19
C VAL A 141 15.19 -5.80 -20.16
N TYR A 142 14.14 -5.09 -20.56
CA TYR A 142 13.15 -5.54 -21.53
C TYR A 142 12.82 -4.44 -22.53
N THR A 143 12.12 -4.83 -23.59
CA THR A 143 11.55 -3.93 -24.58
C THR A 143 10.04 -3.94 -24.41
N ASN A 144 9.43 -2.78 -24.18
CA ASN A 144 7.98 -2.67 -24.09
C ASN A 144 7.31 -2.82 -25.48
N ASP A 145 5.99 -2.79 -25.50
CA ASP A 145 5.14 -2.85 -26.71
C ASP A 145 5.37 -1.69 -27.69
N ASP A 146 5.90 -0.56 -27.22
CA ASP A 146 6.32 0.57 -28.05
C ASP A 146 7.72 0.39 -28.67
N GLY A 147 8.42 -0.72 -28.39
CA GLY A 147 9.78 -0.95 -28.85
C GLY A 147 10.86 -0.18 -28.06
N VAL A 148 10.51 0.36 -26.90
CA VAL A 148 11.40 1.15 -26.03
C VAL A 148 12.06 0.25 -24.98
N SER A 149 13.37 0.41 -24.79
CA SER A 149 14.08 -0.31 -23.74
C SER A 149 13.75 0.26 -22.36
N VAL A 150 13.32 -0.62 -21.47
CA VAL A 150 13.05 -0.32 -20.07
C VAL A 150 14.00 -1.12 -19.19
N THR A 151 14.61 -0.45 -18.23
CA THR A 151 15.51 -1.05 -17.24
C THR A 151 14.92 -0.87 -15.85
N ILE A 152 14.73 -1.97 -15.14
CA ILE A 152 14.40 -1.97 -13.71
C ILE A 152 15.64 -2.42 -12.96
N ASP A 153 16.15 -1.59 -12.07
CA ASP A 153 17.32 -1.90 -11.29
C ASP A 153 17.17 -1.43 -9.84
N ARG A 154 18.09 -1.89 -9.00
CA ARG A 154 18.08 -1.65 -7.56
C ARG A 154 19.36 -0.96 -7.09
N PRO A 155 19.60 0.30 -7.47
CA PRO A 155 20.75 1.05 -7.01
C PRO A 155 20.66 1.38 -5.52
N THR A 156 21.81 1.69 -4.94
CA THR A 156 21.93 2.25 -3.60
C THR A 156 21.91 3.78 -3.67
N GLU A 157 21.05 4.42 -2.89
CA GLU A 157 20.91 5.87 -2.78
C GLU A 157 21.08 6.31 -1.31
N VAL A 158 21.64 7.50 -1.09
CA VAL A 158 21.68 8.11 0.24
C VAL A 158 20.48 9.02 0.41
N VAL A 159 19.56 8.65 1.30
CA VAL A 159 18.39 9.46 1.65
C VAL A 159 18.57 10.04 3.05
N THR A 160 18.02 11.24 3.30
CA THR A 160 17.99 11.80 4.66
C THR A 160 16.71 11.34 5.33
N PHE A 161 16.82 10.53 6.38
CA PHE A 161 15.70 10.04 7.17
C PHE A 161 15.86 10.45 8.62
N ASP A 162 14.87 11.13 9.20
CA ASP A 162 14.93 11.71 10.55
C ASP A 162 16.22 12.54 10.79
N GLY A 163 16.64 13.31 9.78
CA GLY A 163 17.84 14.16 9.82
C GLY A 163 19.17 13.41 9.71
N THR A 164 19.16 12.09 9.58
CA THR A 164 20.36 11.26 9.44
C THR A 164 20.47 10.71 8.02
N PRO A 165 21.62 10.84 7.34
CA PRO A 165 21.82 10.20 6.04
C PRO A 165 21.86 8.68 6.21
N GLN A 166 21.09 7.97 5.39
CA GLN A 166 20.98 6.52 5.39
C GLN A 166 21.17 6.00 3.97
N SER A 167 21.90 4.89 3.84
CA SER A 167 22.09 4.20 2.57
C SER A 167 20.95 3.22 2.35
N VAL A 168 20.23 3.36 1.25
CA VAL A 168 18.97 2.66 0.99
C VAL A 168 19.00 2.12 -0.42
N ASN A 169 18.68 0.83 -0.58
CA ASN A 169 18.49 0.25 -1.89
C ASN A 169 17.05 0.48 -2.32
N ARG A 170 16.85 1.07 -3.49
CA ARG A 170 15.53 1.43 -4.00
C ARG A 170 15.38 0.90 -5.41
N LEU A 171 14.15 0.53 -5.78
CA LEU A 171 13.82 0.20 -7.16
C LEU A 171 13.54 1.48 -7.94
N ARG A 172 14.16 1.57 -9.10
CA ARG A 172 13.83 2.59 -10.11
C ARG A 172 13.59 1.93 -11.45
N VAL A 173 12.90 2.68 -12.30
CA VAL A 173 12.65 2.37 -13.70
C VAL A 173 13.35 3.43 -14.53
N THR A 174 14.08 3.01 -15.54
CA THR A 174 14.67 3.88 -16.55
C THR A 174 14.10 3.51 -17.91
N VAL A 175 13.41 4.44 -18.56
CA VAL A 175 12.81 4.25 -19.89
C VAL A 175 13.68 4.97 -20.91
N SER A 176 14.54 4.23 -21.61
CA SER A 176 15.50 4.78 -22.58
C SER A 176 16.34 5.92 -21.96
N GLU A 177 16.37 7.10 -22.58
CA GLU A 177 17.12 8.28 -22.12
C GLU A 177 16.36 9.16 -21.12
N GLN A 178 15.16 8.75 -20.67
CA GLN A 178 14.39 9.51 -19.69
C GLN A 178 15.03 9.45 -18.30
N PRO A 179 14.85 10.49 -17.47
CA PRO A 179 15.30 10.45 -16.09
C PRO A 179 14.65 9.27 -15.36
N ALA A 180 15.45 8.55 -14.58
CA ALA A 180 14.94 7.40 -13.85
C ALA A 180 13.87 7.81 -12.83
N GLU A 181 12.81 7.02 -12.75
CA GLU A 181 11.70 7.20 -11.83
C GLU A 181 11.76 6.17 -10.70
N TRP A 182 11.60 6.61 -9.46
CA TRP A 182 11.62 5.71 -8.31
C TRP A 182 10.26 5.02 -8.12
N VAL A 183 10.25 3.69 -8.16
CA VAL A 183 9.05 2.88 -7.90
C VAL A 183 8.84 2.71 -6.39
N THR A 184 9.93 2.58 -5.65
CA THR A 184 9.89 2.43 -4.19
C THR A 184 10.06 3.77 -3.49
N PRO A 185 9.24 4.08 -2.47
CA PRO A 185 9.44 5.23 -1.58
C PRO A 185 10.83 5.28 -0.91
N PRO A 186 11.28 6.44 -0.43
CA PRO A 186 12.58 6.58 0.23
C PRO A 186 12.62 5.99 1.65
N ASP A 187 11.48 5.64 2.25
CA ASP A 187 11.39 5.02 3.58
C ASP A 187 11.39 3.48 3.55
N ILE A 188 11.48 2.88 2.35
CA ILE A 188 11.53 1.42 2.14
C ILE A 188 12.87 1.04 1.51
N ASN A 189 13.61 0.17 2.19
CA ASN A 189 14.81 -0.46 1.69
C ASN A 189 14.47 -1.80 1.04
N VAL A 190 14.85 -1.96 -0.22
CA VAL A 190 14.68 -3.20 -0.99
C VAL A 190 15.87 -4.09 -0.69
N VAL A 191 15.69 -5.07 0.19
CA VAL A 191 16.77 -5.96 0.64
C VAL A 191 17.17 -6.91 -0.47
N ALA A 192 16.19 -7.53 -1.12
CA ALA A 192 16.37 -8.43 -2.25
C ALA A 192 15.43 -8.06 -3.39
N PHE A 193 16.00 -7.98 -4.58
CA PHE A 193 15.27 -7.94 -5.84
C PHE A 193 15.97 -8.92 -6.77
N GLU A 194 15.56 -10.18 -6.67
CA GLU A 194 16.15 -11.28 -7.42
C GLU A 194 15.15 -11.80 -8.44
N LEU A 195 15.58 -11.89 -9.69
CA LEU A 195 14.78 -12.42 -10.78
C LEU A 195 15.48 -13.65 -11.33
N SER A 196 14.82 -14.80 -11.30
CA SER A 196 15.34 -16.04 -11.87
C SER A 196 14.44 -16.51 -13.01
N GLU A 197 15.04 -17.00 -14.07
CA GLU A 197 14.30 -17.54 -15.22
C GLU A 197 13.57 -18.84 -14.85
N VAL A 198 12.38 -19.01 -15.42
CA VAL A 198 11.64 -20.26 -15.42
C VAL A 198 11.64 -20.77 -16.84
N THR A 199 12.39 -21.83 -17.10
CA THR A 199 12.51 -22.44 -18.42
C THR A 199 11.61 -23.66 -18.56
N ASP A 200 11.11 -23.92 -19.77
CA ASP A 200 10.45 -25.18 -20.10
C ASP A 200 11.45 -26.32 -20.36
N GLY A 201 10.93 -27.50 -20.70
CA GLY A 201 11.75 -28.66 -21.04
C GLY A 201 12.53 -28.54 -22.37
N LEU A 202 12.28 -27.49 -23.16
CA LEU A 202 13.00 -27.16 -24.38
C LEU A 202 14.05 -26.06 -24.15
N GLY A 203 14.15 -25.53 -22.93
CA GLY A 203 15.08 -24.46 -22.56
C GLY A 203 14.59 -23.06 -22.94
N ALA A 204 13.33 -22.89 -23.32
CA ALA A 204 12.75 -21.57 -23.59
C ALA A 204 12.30 -20.91 -22.27
N THR A 205 12.56 -19.61 -22.11
CA THR A 205 12.12 -18.85 -20.94
C THR A 205 10.61 -18.63 -21.03
N THR A 206 9.87 -19.27 -20.11
CA THR A 206 8.40 -19.22 -20.02
C THR A 206 7.91 -18.34 -18.88
N GLY A 207 8.79 -17.97 -17.95
CA GLY A 207 8.44 -17.13 -16.83
C GLY A 207 9.66 -16.51 -16.15
N LEU A 208 9.37 -15.58 -15.24
CA LEU A 208 10.33 -14.99 -14.32
C LEU A 208 9.82 -15.18 -12.91
N ASN A 209 10.60 -15.85 -12.08
CA ASN A 209 10.36 -15.93 -10.66
C ASN A 209 11.08 -14.76 -9.97
N LEU A 210 10.30 -13.91 -9.31
CA LEU A 210 10.76 -12.77 -8.54
C LEU A 210 10.77 -13.12 -7.06
N THR A 211 11.90 -12.92 -6.41
CA THR A 211 12.01 -12.80 -4.97
C THR A 211 12.17 -11.32 -4.61
N LEU A 212 11.20 -10.79 -3.86
CA LEU A 212 11.17 -9.41 -3.40
C LEU A 212 11.18 -9.38 -1.87
N GLU A 213 12.18 -8.74 -1.29
CA GLU A 213 12.25 -8.49 0.14
C GLU A 213 12.35 -7.00 0.42
N LEU A 214 11.46 -6.50 1.28
CA LEU A 214 11.38 -5.10 1.66
C LEU A 214 11.54 -4.97 3.17
N PHE A 215 12.24 -3.92 3.58
CA PHE A 215 12.42 -3.54 4.97
C PHE A 215 12.18 -2.05 5.14
N MET A 216 11.38 -1.66 6.13
CA MET A 216 11.16 -0.25 6.42
C MET A 216 12.37 0.35 7.15
N LEU A 217 12.79 1.55 6.77
CA LEU A 217 13.89 2.23 7.44
C LEU A 217 13.57 2.50 8.91
N ASN A 218 14.52 2.14 9.76
CA ASN A 218 14.39 2.26 11.20
C ASN A 218 15.72 2.69 11.85
N PRO A 219 16.23 3.89 11.55
CA PRO A 219 17.52 4.34 12.07
C PRO A 219 17.52 4.52 13.59
N SER A 220 16.36 4.73 14.20
CA SER A 220 16.24 4.81 15.67
C SER A 220 16.30 3.44 16.37
N GLY A 221 16.33 2.34 15.61
CA GLY A 221 16.29 0.98 16.16
C GLY A 221 14.99 0.67 16.91
N SER A 222 13.94 1.46 16.70
CA SER A 222 12.67 1.30 17.39
C SER A 222 11.98 0.02 16.94
N ALA A 223 11.64 -0.88 17.87
CA ALA A 223 10.87 -2.08 17.55
C ALA A 223 9.54 -1.77 16.82
N LEU A 224 9.05 -0.54 16.94
CA LEU A 224 7.81 -0.04 16.33
C LEU A 224 7.90 0.18 14.81
N ARG A 225 9.10 0.21 14.25
CA ARG A 225 9.35 0.51 12.83
C ARG A 225 10.03 -0.63 12.06
N ALA A 226 10.22 -1.79 12.70
CA ALA A 226 10.80 -2.98 12.06
C ALA A 226 9.75 -3.76 11.25
N ALA A 227 9.22 -3.14 10.20
CA ALA A 227 8.34 -3.82 9.26
C ALA A 227 9.17 -4.54 8.18
N PHE A 228 8.86 -5.82 7.94
CA PHE A 228 9.50 -6.67 6.94
C PHE A 228 8.44 -7.34 6.06
N PHE A 229 8.69 -7.38 4.76
CA PHE A 229 7.86 -8.07 3.78
C PHE A 229 8.76 -8.93 2.90
N SER A 230 8.32 -10.15 2.62
CA SER A 230 8.95 -11.06 1.67
C SER A 230 7.87 -11.68 0.81
N SER A 231 8.12 -11.70 -0.50
CA SER A 231 7.23 -12.31 -1.48
C SER A 231 8.06 -13.02 -2.53
N GLN A 232 7.55 -14.16 -2.97
CA GLN A 232 8.05 -14.87 -4.13
C GLN A 232 6.87 -15.06 -5.09
N THR A 233 7.02 -14.58 -6.32
CA THR A 233 5.96 -14.68 -7.34
C THR A 233 6.55 -15.04 -8.70
N THR A 234 5.80 -15.80 -9.49
CA THR A 234 6.21 -16.14 -10.85
C THR A 234 5.31 -15.42 -11.84
N PHE A 235 5.92 -14.65 -12.73
CA PHE A 235 5.26 -14.02 -13.87
C PHE A 235 5.41 -14.92 -15.09
N ALA A 236 4.31 -15.24 -15.76
CA ALA A 236 4.35 -15.97 -17.02
C ALA A 236 4.63 -15.01 -18.18
N LEU A 237 5.61 -15.32 -19.03
CA LEU A 237 5.93 -14.53 -20.22
C LEU A 237 5.14 -15.03 -21.41
N HIS A 238 4.53 -14.12 -22.17
CA HIS A 238 3.75 -14.45 -23.37
C HIS A 238 4.12 -13.51 -24.53
N PRO A 239 4.58 -14.04 -25.70
CA PRO A 239 4.92 -15.44 -25.97
C PRO A 239 6.26 -15.84 -25.31
N ALA A 240 6.47 -17.16 -25.13
CA ALA A 240 7.75 -17.70 -24.66
C ALA A 240 8.89 -17.18 -25.55
N THR A 241 9.85 -16.48 -24.94
CA THR A 241 10.94 -15.86 -25.67
C THR A 241 12.05 -16.89 -25.85
N ILE A 242 12.42 -17.17 -27.10
CA ILE A 242 13.60 -17.99 -27.38
C ILE A 242 14.82 -17.07 -27.19
N VAL A 243 15.68 -17.41 -26.24
CA VAL A 243 16.99 -16.78 -26.08
C VAL A 243 17.78 -17.07 -27.36
N LEU A 244 18.01 -16.03 -28.18
CA LEU A 244 18.83 -16.12 -29.39
C LEU A 244 20.32 -16.14 -29.04
#